data_AF-A0A5B9MLR0-F1
#
_entry.id   AF-A0A5B9MLR0-F1
#
_cell.length_a   1.000
_cell.length_b   1.000
_cell.length_c   1.000
_cell.angle_alpha   90.00
_cell.angle_beta   90.00
_cell.angle_gamma   90.00
#
_symmetry.space_group_name_H-M   'P 1'
#
loop_
_entity.id
_entity.type
_entity.pdbx_description
1 polymer ?
#
loop_
_entity_poly.entity_id
_entity_poly.type
_entity_poly.pdbx_seq_one_letter_code
_entity_poly.pdbx_strand_id
1 'polypeptide(L)'
;MAAGTSVTDPLDDRGKVLPPVLPVDRRVKQGGWLFLLSLLVFFVATLLLYALYAMSRSDDPLKQVPLPKTFLVSTVCLIVISFLVHAATRAVRRDRFRTTGWLLGTSTAAAVVFTVVQCLAMTEILLGPATFEGPGRGVAGMVVVLAILHALHVLGGIIALGIVAARSAIGLYDHERHWPVDFAAHYWHFLDLVWLCMIVTFWLTTGGFGF
;
A
#
# COMPACT_ATOMS: atom_id res chain seq x y z
N MET A 1 34.57 -31.36 20.96
CA MET A 1 33.83 -30.33 21.72
C MET A 1 32.59 -30.00 20.89
N ALA A 2 31.52 -30.78 20.99
CA ALA A 2 30.38 -30.65 21.92
C ALA A 2 29.56 -29.37 21.60
N ALA A 3 28.27 -29.37 21.27
CA ALA A 3 27.15 -30.32 21.42
C ALA A 3 26.20 -30.12 20.20
N GLY A 4 25.45 -31.08 19.67
CA GLY A 4 24.54 -31.96 20.41
C GLY A 4 23.17 -31.28 20.59
N THR A 5 22.44 -31.01 19.50
CA THR A 5 20.98 -30.78 19.55
C THR A 5 20.33 -31.67 18.49
N SER A 6 20.22 -32.97 18.79
CA SER A 6 19.34 -33.89 18.08
C SER A 6 17.90 -33.52 18.41
N VAL A 7 17.36 -32.52 17.72
CA VAL A 7 15.91 -32.42 17.56
C VAL A 7 15.55 -33.62 16.69
N THR A 8 14.96 -34.64 17.28
CA THR A 8 14.43 -35.78 16.54
C THR A 8 13.33 -35.25 15.64
N ASP A 9 13.61 -35.13 14.33
CA ASP A 9 12.56 -34.77 13.38
C ASP A 9 11.42 -35.79 13.51
N PRO A 10 10.17 -35.35 13.69
CA PRO A 10 9.06 -36.26 13.88
C PRO A 10 8.90 -37.12 12.61
N LEU A 11 8.87 -38.43 12.80
CA LEU A 11 8.66 -39.39 11.71
C LEU A 11 7.16 -39.65 11.56
N ASP A 12 6.68 -39.80 10.32
CA ASP A 12 5.36 -40.34 10.08
C ASP A 12 5.30 -41.83 10.46
N ASP A 13 4.09 -42.38 10.49
CA ASP A 13 3.77 -43.80 10.74
C ASP A 13 4.41 -44.78 9.74
N ARG A 14 5.08 -44.26 8.69
CA ARG A 14 5.86 -45.00 7.69
C ARG A 14 7.36 -44.73 7.79
N GLY A 15 7.83 -44.09 8.85
CA GLY A 15 9.25 -43.78 9.07
C GLY A 15 9.81 -42.69 8.15
N LYS A 16 8.96 -41.89 7.48
CA LYS A 16 9.39 -40.74 6.68
C LYS A 16 9.54 -39.51 7.56
N VAL A 17 10.61 -38.75 7.33
CA VAL A 17 10.83 -37.44 7.96
C VAL A 17 9.68 -36.51 7.57
N LEU A 18 8.89 -36.07 8.55
CA LEU A 18 7.85 -35.08 8.30
C LEU A 18 8.51 -33.78 7.83
N PRO A 19 7.96 -33.10 6.81
CA PRO A 19 8.48 -31.80 6.42
C PRO A 19 8.47 -30.87 7.64
N PRO A 20 9.55 -30.10 7.89
CA PRO A 20 9.66 -29.27 9.07
C PRO A 20 8.47 -28.30 9.14
N VAL A 21 7.58 -28.57 10.09
CA VAL A 21 6.39 -27.76 10.35
C VAL A 21 6.88 -26.46 10.97
N LEU A 22 6.99 -25.40 10.16
CA LEU A 22 7.38 -24.09 10.68
C LEU A 22 6.42 -23.66 11.80
N PRO A 23 6.92 -23.08 12.90
CA PRO A 23 6.05 -22.58 13.97
C PRO A 23 5.08 -21.53 13.42
N VAL A 24 3.90 -21.44 14.03
CA VAL A 24 2.75 -20.65 13.53
C VAL A 24 3.14 -19.20 13.23
N ASP A 25 4.04 -18.62 14.02
CA ASP A 25 4.56 -17.26 13.83
C ASP A 25 5.32 -17.09 12.50
N ARG A 26 6.15 -18.07 12.10
CA ARG A 26 6.89 -18.05 10.83
C ARG A 26 6.00 -18.20 9.61
N ARG A 27 4.93 -19.00 9.71
CA ARG A 27 3.96 -19.20 8.62
C ARG A 27 3.19 -17.92 8.32
N VAL A 28 2.71 -17.25 9.36
CA VAL A 28 2.00 -15.97 9.22
C VAL A 28 2.93 -14.90 8.64
N LYS A 29 4.19 -14.85 9.07
CA LYS A 29 5.24 -13.99 8.50
C LYS A 29 5.41 -14.23 7.00
N GLN A 30 5.61 -15.48 6.58
CA GLN A 30 5.78 -15.84 5.18
C GLN A 30 4.56 -15.50 4.33
N GLY A 31 3.35 -15.77 4.84
CA GLY A 31 2.10 -15.42 4.16
C GLY A 31 1.99 -13.91 3.90
N GLY A 32 2.34 -13.08 4.89
CA GLY A 32 2.37 -11.62 4.73
C GLY A 32 3.34 -11.15 3.64
N TRP A 33 4.57 -11.68 3.63
CA TRP A 33 5.56 -11.34 2.61
C TRP A 33 5.16 -11.79 1.21
N LEU A 34 4.60 -13.00 1.08
CA LEU A 34 4.10 -13.50 -0.21
C LEU A 34 2.93 -12.67 -0.73
N PHE A 35 2.06 -12.21 0.16
CA PHE A 35 0.97 -11.29 -0.19
C PHE A 35 1.50 -9.93 -0.67
N LEU A 36 2.48 -9.34 0.01
CA LEU A 36 3.12 -8.10 -0.46
C LEU A 36 3.82 -8.29 -1.80
N LEU A 37 4.48 -9.43 -2.02
CA LEU A 37 5.14 -9.75 -3.29
C LEU A 37 4.13 -9.89 -4.43
N SER A 38 2.98 -10.54 -4.20
CA SER A 38 1.96 -10.68 -5.24
C SER A 38 1.33 -9.33 -5.61
N LEU A 39 1.10 -8.47 -4.62
CA LEU A 39 0.68 -7.08 -4.83
C LEU A 39 1.70 -6.28 -5.65
N LEU A 40 2.99 -6.43 -5.36
CA LEU A 40 4.05 -5.77 -6.12
C LEU A 40 4.00 -6.17 -7.59
N VAL A 41 3.93 -7.48 -7.88
CA VAL A 41 3.85 -7.98 -9.26
C VAL A 41 2.60 -7.44 -9.96
N PHE A 42 1.46 -7.43 -9.28
CA PHE A 42 0.21 -6.90 -9.81
C PHE A 42 0.28 -5.42 -10.19
N PHE A 43 0.80 -4.56 -9.29
CA PHE A 43 0.94 -3.13 -9.57
C PHE A 43 1.99 -2.83 -10.65
N VAL A 44 3.12 -3.54 -10.64
CA VAL A 44 4.16 -3.37 -11.67
C VAL A 44 3.63 -3.78 -13.05
N ALA A 45 2.92 -4.91 -13.15
CA ALA A 45 2.35 -5.37 -14.42
C ALA A 45 1.30 -4.40 -14.97
N THR A 46 0.41 -3.88 -14.11
CA THR A 46 -0.63 -2.93 -14.51
C THR A 46 -0.07 -1.56 -14.87
N LEU A 47 0.94 -1.07 -14.14
CA LEU A 47 1.70 0.15 -14.49
C LEU A 47 2.43 0.01 -15.83
N LEU A 48 3.09 -1.13 -16.07
CA LEU A 48 3.79 -1.39 -17.33
C LEU A 48 2.80 -1.43 -18.51
N LEU A 49 1.66 -2.10 -18.34
CA LEU A 49 0.59 -2.12 -19.34
C LEU A 49 0.12 -0.70 -19.67
N TYR A 50 -0.11 0.13 -18.65
CA TYR A 50 -0.48 1.53 -18.84
C TYR A 50 0.60 2.31 -19.59
N ALA A 51 1.87 2.18 -19.19
CA ALA A 51 2.98 2.89 -19.82
C ALA A 51 3.12 2.52 -21.30
N LEU A 52 3.09 1.22 -21.64
CA LEU A 52 3.14 0.75 -23.02
C LEU A 52 1.92 1.23 -23.84
N TYR A 53 0.73 1.21 -23.24
CA TYR A 53 -0.49 1.69 -23.88
C TYR A 53 -0.43 3.21 -24.15
N ALA A 54 0.01 3.99 -23.16
CA ALA A 54 0.19 5.43 -23.29
C ALA A 54 1.28 5.80 -24.32
N MET A 55 2.37 5.02 -24.39
CA MET A 55 3.42 5.19 -25.39
C MET A 55 2.95 4.85 -26.81
N SER A 56 2.12 3.82 -27.00
CA SER A 56 1.60 3.47 -28.33
C SER A 56 0.59 4.49 -28.87
N ARG A 57 -0.01 5.29 -27.99
CA ARG A 57 -0.90 6.42 -28.32
C ARG A 57 -0.15 7.77 -28.29
N SER A 58 1.16 7.78 -28.52
CA SER A 58 1.98 8.97 -28.30
C SER A 58 1.66 10.17 -29.20
N ASP A 59 1.04 9.92 -30.36
CA ASP A 59 0.72 10.93 -31.38
C ASP A 59 -0.65 11.61 -31.18
N ASP A 60 -1.38 11.26 -30.11
CA ASP A 60 -2.74 11.75 -29.86
C ASP A 60 -2.72 13.15 -29.18
N PRO A 61 -3.28 14.21 -29.80
CA PRO A 61 -3.22 15.59 -29.28
C PRO A 61 -3.91 15.79 -27.92
N LEU A 62 -4.79 14.86 -27.52
CA LEU A 62 -5.52 14.89 -26.24
C LEU A 62 -4.71 14.37 -25.03
N LYS A 63 -3.40 14.16 -25.19
CA LYS A 63 -2.47 13.75 -24.12
C LYS A 63 -2.46 14.68 -22.91
N GLN A 64 -2.84 15.94 -23.09
CA GLN A 64 -2.75 16.99 -22.07
C GLN A 64 -4.02 17.04 -21.23
N VAL A 65 -4.29 16.01 -20.42
CA VAL A 65 -5.24 16.15 -19.32
C VAL A 65 -4.48 16.77 -18.15
N PRO A 66 -4.60 18.07 -17.87
CA PRO A 66 -3.82 18.70 -16.82
C PRO A 66 -4.06 17.98 -15.49
N LEU A 67 -3.00 17.42 -14.90
CA LEU A 67 -3.09 16.74 -13.62
C LEU A 67 -3.55 17.76 -12.55
N PRO A 68 -4.63 17.46 -11.80
CA PRO A 68 -5.08 18.33 -10.73
C PRO A 68 -3.96 18.61 -9.72
N LYS A 69 -3.85 19.85 -9.27
CA LYS A 69 -2.91 20.25 -8.20
C LYS A 69 -3.12 19.45 -6.91
N THR A 70 -4.29 18.85 -6.75
CA THR A 70 -4.65 17.95 -5.64
C THR A 70 -3.71 16.74 -5.51
N PHE A 71 -3.04 16.31 -6.60
CA PHE A 71 -2.01 15.26 -6.53
C PHE A 71 -0.73 15.68 -5.79
N LEU A 72 -0.41 16.98 -5.73
CA LEU A 72 0.70 17.48 -4.90
C LEU A 72 0.32 17.48 -3.42
N VAL A 73 -0.92 17.90 -3.12
CA VAL A 73 -1.47 17.84 -1.75
C VAL A 73 -1.50 16.40 -1.24
N SER A 74 -1.86 15.46 -2.11
CA SER A 74 -1.89 14.03 -1.79
C SER A 74 -0.49 13.50 -1.45
N THR A 75 0.55 13.95 -2.16
CA THR A 75 1.95 13.59 -1.87
C THR A 75 2.42 14.10 -0.49
N VAL A 76 2.05 15.34 -0.12
CA VAL A 76 2.37 15.89 1.21
C VAL A 76 1.66 15.11 2.32
N CYS A 77 0.38 14.78 2.13
CA CYS A 77 -0.38 13.96 3.07
C CYS A 77 0.25 12.57 3.27
N LEU A 78 0.74 11.94 2.20
CA LEU A 78 1.40 10.63 2.30
C LEU A 78 2.70 10.70 3.11
N ILE A 79 3.49 11.74 2.94
CA ILE A 79 4.71 11.95 3.74
C ILE A 79 4.35 12.07 5.23
N VAL A 80 3.29 12.79 5.57
CA VAL A 80 2.82 12.95 6.95
C VAL A 80 2.36 11.60 7.52
N ILE A 81 1.55 10.82 6.79
CA ILE A 81 1.07 9.52 7.26
C ILE A 81 2.23 8.54 7.42
N SER A 82 3.16 8.50 6.46
CA SER A 82 4.37 7.68 6.50
C SER A 82 5.21 7.99 7.74
N PHE A 83 5.38 9.27 8.08
CA PHE A 83 6.08 9.67 9.30
C PHE A 83 5.38 9.18 10.58
N LEU A 84 4.05 9.32 10.65
CA LEU A 84 3.26 8.89 11.81
C LEU A 84 3.31 7.36 12.00
N VAL A 85 3.20 6.59 10.91
CA VAL A 85 3.31 5.13 10.92
C VAL A 85 4.71 4.69 11.32
N HIS A 86 5.76 5.35 10.80
CA HIS A 86 7.14 5.09 11.21
C HIS A 86 7.36 5.39 12.71
N ALA A 87 6.83 6.50 13.21
CA ALA A 87 6.89 6.84 14.63
C ALA A 87 6.16 5.80 15.49
N ALA A 88 5.04 5.23 15.02
CA ALA A 88 4.31 4.19 15.72
C ALA A 88 5.13 2.89 15.86
N THR A 89 5.82 2.46 14.81
CA THR A 89 6.69 1.25 14.87
C THR A 89 7.85 1.44 15.87
N ARG A 90 8.39 2.65 16.01
CA ARG A 90 9.40 2.94 17.04
C ARG A 90 8.81 2.96 18.46
N ALA A 91 7.58 3.45 18.62
CA ALA A 91 6.90 3.50 19.91
C ALA A 91 6.55 2.10 20.43
N VAL A 92 6.14 1.18 19.54
CA VAL A 92 5.78 -0.19 19.93
C VAL A 92 7.00 -0.99 20.41
N ARG A 93 8.19 -0.71 19.88
CA ARG A 93 9.46 -1.33 20.32
C ARG A 93 9.95 -0.85 21.69
N ARG A 94 9.32 0.19 22.26
CA ARG A 94 9.62 0.74 23.58
C ARG A 94 8.48 0.47 24.58
N ASP A 95 7.61 -0.48 24.27
CA ASP A 95 6.42 -0.86 25.06
C ASP A 95 5.49 0.31 25.40
N ARG A 96 5.48 1.36 24.57
CA ARG A 96 4.61 2.53 24.73
C ARG A 96 3.26 2.31 24.04
N PHE A 97 2.51 1.31 24.49
CA PHE A 97 1.24 0.88 23.88
C PHE A 97 0.23 2.01 23.66
N ARG A 98 0.08 2.94 24.61
CA ARG A 98 -0.79 4.13 24.46
C ARG A 98 -0.34 5.07 23.35
N THR A 99 0.97 5.33 23.26
CA THR A 99 1.54 6.20 22.22
C THR A 99 1.42 5.55 20.84
N THR A 100 1.68 4.23 20.75
CA THR A 100 1.49 3.46 19.51
C THR A 100 0.05 3.52 19.04
N GLY A 101 -0.93 3.25 19.92
CA GLY A 101 -2.34 3.32 19.58
C GLY A 101 -2.77 4.71 19.11
N TRP A 102 -2.28 5.77 19.75
CA TRP A 102 -2.58 7.15 19.35
C TRP A 102 -1.94 7.53 18.01
N LEU A 103 -0.68 7.14 17.76
CA LEU A 103 -0.01 7.38 16.48
C LEU A 103 -0.65 6.61 15.33
N LEU A 104 -1.03 5.35 15.54
CA LEU A 104 -1.74 4.57 14.53
C LEU A 104 -3.16 5.10 14.30
N GLY A 105 -3.86 5.51 15.35
CA GLY A 105 -5.20 6.11 15.26
C GLY A 105 -5.19 7.43 14.48
N THR A 106 -4.24 8.32 14.78
CA THR A 106 -4.05 9.57 14.02
C THR A 106 -3.64 9.32 12.58
N SER A 107 -2.77 8.34 12.32
CA SER A 107 -2.43 7.90 10.95
C SER A 107 -3.65 7.42 10.18
N THR A 108 -4.51 6.63 10.84
CA THR A 108 -5.74 6.09 10.24
C THR A 108 -6.73 7.21 9.92
N ALA A 109 -6.90 8.18 10.82
CA ALA A 109 -7.75 9.33 10.57
C ALA A 109 -7.23 10.20 9.40
N ALA A 110 -5.92 10.47 9.37
CA ALA A 110 -5.28 11.21 8.28
C ALA A 110 -5.42 10.47 6.94
N ALA A 111 -5.31 9.14 6.95
CA ALA A 111 -5.53 8.30 5.78
C ALA A 111 -6.97 8.37 5.25
N VAL A 112 -7.98 8.34 6.13
CA VAL A 112 -9.39 8.51 5.74
C VAL A 112 -9.61 9.88 5.09
N VAL A 113 -9.08 10.95 5.69
CA VAL A 113 -9.17 12.31 5.13
C VAL A 113 -8.51 12.37 3.75
N PHE A 114 -7.32 11.79 3.61
CA PHE A 114 -6.63 11.67 2.33
C PHE A 114 -7.49 10.96 1.27
N THR A 115 -8.10 9.83 1.61
CA THR A 115 -8.97 9.08 0.68
C THR A 115 -10.19 9.89 0.26
N VAL A 116 -10.82 10.63 1.17
CA VAL A 116 -11.97 11.50 0.84
C VAL A 116 -11.55 12.61 -0.12
N VAL A 117 -10.45 13.32 0.18
CA VAL A 117 -9.91 14.37 -0.70
C VAL A 117 -9.58 13.81 -2.08
N GLN A 118 -8.98 12.61 -2.14
CA GLN A 118 -8.63 11.97 -3.40
C GLN A 118 -9.86 11.52 -4.20
N CYS A 119 -10.90 11.03 -3.53
CA CYS A 119 -12.18 10.72 -4.17
C CYS A 119 -12.82 11.96 -4.79
N LEU A 120 -12.83 13.10 -4.07
CA LEU A 120 -13.36 14.35 -4.60
C LEU A 120 -12.57 14.84 -5.83
N ALA A 121 -11.24 14.83 -5.75
CA ALA A 121 -10.38 15.16 -6.88
C ALA A 121 -10.62 14.25 -8.10
N MET A 122 -10.87 12.96 -7.85
CA MET A 122 -11.18 11.99 -8.90
C MET A 122 -12.55 12.27 -9.53
N THR A 123 -13.56 12.66 -8.75
CA THR A 123 -14.87 13.04 -9.30
C THR A 123 -14.81 14.25 -10.20
N GLU A 124 -13.94 15.23 -9.92
CA GLU A 124 -13.71 16.38 -10.80
C GLU A 124 -13.08 15.95 -12.14
N ILE A 125 -12.14 15.00 -12.12
CA ILE A 125 -11.57 14.43 -13.36
C ILE A 125 -12.62 13.62 -14.13
N LEU A 126 -13.44 12.83 -13.43
CA LEU A 126 -14.47 12.00 -14.04
C LEU A 126 -15.58 12.80 -14.71
N LEU A 127 -15.98 13.92 -14.10
CA LEU A 127 -17.05 14.80 -14.59
C LEU A 127 -16.54 15.89 -15.54
N GLY A 128 -15.22 16.00 -15.72
CA GLY A 128 -14.59 16.97 -16.60
C GLY A 128 -14.67 16.61 -18.10
N PRO A 129 -14.41 17.56 -19.00
CA PRO A 129 -14.46 17.34 -20.46
C PRO A 129 -13.51 16.23 -20.95
N ALA A 130 -12.42 15.96 -20.20
CA ALA A 130 -11.36 15.02 -20.53
C ALA A 130 -11.80 13.54 -20.60
N THR A 131 -12.88 13.15 -19.91
CA THR A 131 -13.44 11.79 -19.92
C THR A 131 -14.59 11.64 -20.91
N PHE A 132 -15.34 12.71 -21.19
CA PHE A 132 -16.57 12.65 -21.96
C PHE A 132 -16.43 13.00 -23.46
N GLU A 133 -15.48 13.85 -23.87
CA GLU A 133 -15.35 14.32 -25.25
C GLU A 133 -13.96 14.02 -25.85
N GLY A 134 -13.87 13.01 -26.73
CA GLY A 134 -12.73 12.81 -27.65
C GLY A 134 -12.08 11.42 -27.72
N PRO A 135 -11.17 11.18 -28.70
CA PRO A 135 -10.44 9.92 -28.89
C PRO A 135 -9.46 9.52 -27.76
N GLY A 136 -9.17 10.41 -26.80
CA GLY A 136 -8.34 10.16 -25.61
C GLY A 136 -8.95 9.28 -24.50
N ARG A 137 -10.20 8.82 -24.66
CA ARG A 137 -10.96 7.98 -23.70
C ARG A 137 -10.19 6.75 -23.19
N GLY A 138 -9.35 6.14 -24.02
CA GLY A 138 -8.61 4.94 -23.65
C GLY A 138 -7.57 5.18 -22.56
N VAL A 139 -6.75 6.24 -22.70
CA VAL A 139 -5.66 6.53 -21.75
C VAL A 139 -6.23 7.13 -20.47
N ALA A 140 -7.18 8.07 -20.58
CA ALA A 140 -7.87 8.64 -19.43
C ALA A 140 -8.66 7.57 -18.65
N GLY A 141 -9.33 6.64 -19.34
CA GLY A 141 -10.03 5.51 -18.71
C GLY A 141 -9.09 4.60 -17.92
N MET A 142 -7.90 4.29 -18.44
CA MET A 142 -6.91 3.49 -17.72
C MET A 142 -6.37 4.21 -16.47
N VAL A 143 -6.15 5.53 -16.53
CA VAL A 143 -5.77 6.33 -15.34
C VAL A 143 -6.84 6.22 -14.25
N VAL A 144 -8.12 6.36 -14.63
CA VAL A 144 -9.26 6.24 -13.70
C VAL A 144 -9.33 4.83 -13.09
N VAL A 145 -9.22 3.78 -13.90
CA VAL A 145 -9.25 2.39 -13.42
C VAL A 145 -8.11 2.12 -12.45
N LEU A 146 -6.89 2.53 -12.78
CA LEU A 146 -5.72 2.40 -11.89
C LEU A 146 -5.92 3.17 -10.58
N ALA A 147 -6.52 4.37 -10.64
CA ALA A 147 -6.78 5.16 -9.45
C ALA A 147 -7.85 4.52 -8.53
N ILE A 148 -8.93 3.99 -9.09
CA ILE A 148 -9.97 3.26 -8.33
C ILE A 148 -9.37 2.00 -7.70
N LEU A 149 -8.59 1.24 -8.47
CA LEU A 149 -7.90 0.05 -8.00
C LEU A 149 -6.98 0.37 -6.83
N HIS A 150 -6.19 1.45 -6.94
CA HIS A 150 -5.34 1.91 -5.85
C HIS A 150 -6.16 2.34 -4.63
N ALA A 151 -7.24 3.09 -4.82
CA ALA A 151 -8.13 3.52 -3.74
C ALA A 151 -8.75 2.33 -2.97
N LEU A 152 -9.11 1.24 -3.67
CA LEU A 152 -9.58 0.01 -3.04
C LEU A 152 -8.53 -0.61 -2.12
N HIS A 153 -7.26 -0.59 -2.53
CA HIS A 153 -6.15 -1.10 -1.71
C HIS A 153 -5.86 -0.18 -0.51
N VAL A 154 -5.92 1.14 -0.69
CA VAL A 154 -5.83 2.11 0.41
C VAL A 154 -6.93 1.87 1.44
N LEU A 155 -8.17 1.60 1.02
CA LEU A 155 -9.26 1.24 1.93
C LEU A 155 -8.94 -0.03 2.73
N GLY A 156 -8.40 -1.07 2.08
CA GLY A 156 -7.90 -2.27 2.75
C GLY A 156 -6.80 -1.96 3.79
N GLY A 157 -5.88 -1.04 3.45
CA GLY A 157 -4.84 -0.55 4.35
C GLY A 157 -5.39 0.20 5.56
N ILE A 158 -6.37 1.09 5.36
CA ILE A 158 -7.04 1.83 6.43
C ILE A 158 -7.71 0.86 7.41
N ILE A 159 -8.38 -0.18 6.90
CA ILE A 159 -9.01 -1.21 7.75
C ILE A 159 -7.93 -1.95 8.55
N ALA A 160 -6.83 -2.36 7.90
CA ALA A 160 -5.73 -3.04 8.58
C ALA A 160 -5.09 -2.16 9.67
N LEU A 161 -4.83 -0.88 9.38
CA LEU A 161 -4.31 0.10 10.34
C LEU A 161 -5.29 0.31 11.50
N GLY A 162 -6.59 0.43 11.23
CA GLY A 162 -7.62 0.59 12.24
C GLY A 162 -7.71 -0.61 13.19
N ILE A 163 -7.64 -1.83 12.66
CA ILE A 163 -7.62 -3.06 13.47
C ILE A 163 -6.37 -3.08 14.37
N VAL A 164 -5.20 -2.76 13.83
CA VAL A 164 -3.94 -2.73 14.60
C VAL A 164 -3.95 -1.59 15.62
N ALA A 165 -4.50 -0.42 15.29
CA ALA A 165 -4.65 0.70 16.22
C ALA A 165 -5.54 0.33 17.41
N ALA A 166 -6.72 -0.26 17.14
CA ALA A 166 -7.66 -0.69 18.17
C ALA A 166 -7.04 -1.77 19.08
N ARG A 167 -6.36 -2.77 18.49
CA ARG A 167 -5.66 -3.82 19.24
C ARG A 167 -4.46 -3.29 20.03
N SER A 168 -3.76 -2.28 19.52
CA SER A 168 -2.68 -1.60 20.25
C SER A 168 -3.21 -0.78 21.43
N ALA A 169 -4.39 -0.17 21.30
CA ALA A 169 -5.00 0.64 22.36
C ALA A 169 -5.42 -0.19 23.57
N ILE A 170 -5.82 -1.45 23.36
CA ILE A 170 -6.16 -2.42 24.42
C ILE A 170 -4.94 -3.19 24.98
N GLY A 171 -3.71 -2.85 24.55
CA GLY A 171 -2.48 -3.46 25.06
C GLY A 171 -2.22 -4.88 24.56
N LEU A 172 -2.83 -5.30 23.44
CA LEU A 172 -2.65 -6.66 22.89
C LEU A 172 -1.30 -6.86 22.18
N TYR A 173 -0.51 -5.80 22.03
CA TYR A 173 0.80 -5.80 21.39
C TYR A 173 1.87 -5.36 22.37
N ASP A 174 2.95 -6.13 22.39
CA ASP A 174 4.13 -5.97 23.24
C ASP A 174 5.40 -6.17 22.38
N HIS A 175 6.60 -6.01 22.93
CA HIS A 175 7.87 -6.16 22.21
C HIS A 175 8.04 -7.52 21.51
N GLU A 176 7.28 -8.54 21.90
CA GLU A 176 7.33 -9.90 21.35
C GLU A 176 6.25 -10.16 20.28
N ARG A 177 5.19 -9.34 20.27
CA ARG A 177 4.03 -9.47 19.39
C ARG A 177 3.81 -8.24 18.51
N HIS A 178 4.89 -7.53 18.15
CA HIS A 178 4.85 -6.34 17.29
C HIS A 178 4.74 -6.65 15.79
N TRP A 179 4.86 -7.91 15.37
CA TRP A 179 4.87 -8.26 13.94
C TRP A 179 3.66 -7.73 13.14
N PRO A 180 2.41 -7.77 13.66
CA PRO A 180 1.27 -7.18 12.94
C PRO A 180 1.37 -5.66 12.75
N VAL A 181 1.99 -4.95 13.69
CA VAL A 181 2.23 -3.50 13.60
C VAL A 181 3.30 -3.22 12.55
N ASP A 182 4.39 -3.97 12.57
CA ASP A 182 5.43 -3.86 11.54
C ASP A 182 4.86 -4.19 10.16
N PHE A 183 4.07 -5.27 10.02
CA PHE A 183 3.47 -5.65 8.75
C PHE A 183 2.51 -4.59 8.22
N ALA A 184 1.65 -4.03 9.08
CA ALA A 184 0.77 -2.92 8.72
C ALA A 184 1.55 -1.69 8.24
N ALA A 185 2.68 -1.38 8.89
CA ALA A 185 3.56 -0.31 8.45
C ALA A 185 4.21 -0.59 7.09
N HIS A 186 4.72 -1.81 6.85
CA HIS A 186 5.29 -2.20 5.55
C HIS A 186 4.23 -2.16 4.44
N TYR A 187 3.01 -2.61 4.73
CA TYR A 187 1.88 -2.55 3.80
C TYR A 187 1.53 -1.10 3.46
N TRP A 188 1.49 -0.21 4.45
CA TRP A 188 1.23 1.22 4.22
C TRP A 188 2.32 1.85 3.34
N HIS A 189 3.60 1.66 3.71
CA HIS A 189 4.72 2.19 2.92
C HIS A 189 4.78 1.63 1.49
N PHE A 190 4.36 0.38 1.30
CA PHE A 190 4.23 -0.21 -0.02
C PHE A 190 3.17 0.52 -0.86
N LEU A 191 2.01 0.85 -0.28
CA LEU A 191 0.98 1.63 -0.97
C LEU A 191 1.47 3.05 -1.29
N ASP A 192 2.18 3.70 -0.37
CA ASP A 192 2.79 5.01 -0.60
C ASP A 192 3.75 4.99 -1.81
N LEU A 193 4.59 3.95 -1.90
CA LEU A 193 5.55 3.77 -3.00
C LEU A 193 4.84 3.57 -4.35
N VAL A 194 3.81 2.71 -4.38
CA VAL A 194 3.01 2.47 -5.59
C VAL A 194 2.37 3.76 -6.07
N TRP A 195 1.82 4.57 -5.15
CA TRP A 195 1.22 5.84 -5.49
C TRP A 195 2.23 6.83 -6.11
N LEU A 196 3.43 6.93 -5.53
CA LEU A 196 4.50 7.76 -6.07
C LEU A 196 4.87 7.32 -7.50
N CYS A 197 5.02 6.02 -7.73
CA CYS A 197 5.28 5.47 -9.06
C CYS A 197 4.15 5.79 -10.05
N MET A 198 2.88 5.71 -9.61
CA MET A 198 1.73 6.09 -10.43
C MET A 198 1.78 7.58 -10.80
N ILE A 199 2.01 8.48 -9.85
CA ILE A 199 2.13 9.93 -10.10
C ILE A 199 3.24 10.20 -11.11
N VAL A 200 4.43 9.63 -10.94
CA VAL A 200 5.56 9.82 -11.87
C VAL A 200 5.19 9.31 -13.26
N THR A 201 4.56 8.15 -13.36
CA THR A 201 4.16 7.58 -14.65
C THR A 201 3.11 8.45 -15.34
N PHE A 202 2.10 8.92 -14.63
CA PHE A 202 1.08 9.83 -15.16
C PHE A 202 1.68 11.17 -15.57
N TRP A 203 2.60 11.71 -14.76
CA TRP A 203 3.29 12.96 -15.08
C TRP A 203 4.10 12.86 -16.37
N LEU A 204 4.82 11.74 -16.57
CA LEU A 204 5.61 11.47 -17.78
C LEU A 204 4.73 11.30 -19.03
N THR A 205 3.57 10.64 -18.91
CA THR A 205 2.72 10.33 -20.07
C THR A 205 1.79 11.46 -20.47
N THR A 206 1.35 12.28 -19.51
CA THR A 206 0.34 13.34 -19.69
C THR A 206 0.97 14.73 -19.93
N GLY A 207 2.30 14.85 -19.86
CA GLY A 207 3.02 16.08 -20.20
C GLY A 207 3.13 17.11 -19.07
N GLY A 208 2.94 16.68 -17.82
CA GLY A 208 3.18 17.49 -16.63
C GLY A 208 1.93 18.06 -15.94
N PHE A 209 2.15 18.90 -14.91
CA PHE A 209 1.09 19.67 -14.28
C PHE A 209 0.71 20.84 -15.19
N GLY A 210 -0.58 20.99 -15.50
CA GLY A 210 -1.06 22.19 -16.18
C GLY A 210 -0.86 23.40 -15.27
N PHE A 211 0.08 24.27 -15.65
CA PHE A 211 0.24 25.60 -15.07
C PHE A 211 -0.53 26.62 -15.91
#